data_AF-A0A3D0K1K1-F1
#
_entry.id   AF-A0A3D0K1K1-F1
#
_cell.length_a   1.000
_cell.length_b   1.000
_cell.length_c   1.000
_cell.angle_alpha   90.00
_cell.angle_beta   90.00
_cell.angle_gamma   90.00
#
_symmetry.space_group_name_H-M   'P 1'
#
loop_
_entity.id
_entity.type
_entity.pdbx_description
1 polymer ?
#
loop_
_entity_poly.entity_id
_entity_poly.type
_entity_poly.pdbx_seq_one_letter_code
_entity_poly.pdbx_strand_id
1 'polypeptide(L)'
;MGGVGSMMELNVSMPCMAERLLESIRLLANASDLFADNCVAGLKANRKRIDETVEQSLMLGTALVPVIGYNKSAEIAHHAYETGQT
;
A
#
# COMPACT_ATOMS: atom_id res chain seq x y z
N MET A 1 -15.59 -25.63 6.03
CA MET A 1 -15.81 -26.63 7.12
C MET A 1 -14.99 -27.90 6.87
N GLY A 2 -13.67 -27.81 6.64
CA GLY A 2 -12.81 -29.00 6.44
C GLY A 2 -12.05 -29.45 7.69
N GLY A 3 -11.75 -28.52 8.60
CA GLY A 3 -10.95 -28.80 9.81
C GLY A 3 -11.71 -29.47 10.96
N VAL A 4 -13.04 -29.62 10.85
CA VAL A 4 -13.90 -30.21 11.89
C VAL A 4 -14.55 -31.47 11.31
N GLY A 5 -13.78 -32.55 11.24
CA GLY A 5 -14.20 -33.82 10.64
C GLY A 5 -13.33 -35.01 11.03
N SER A 6 -12.56 -34.90 12.12
CA SER A 6 -11.88 -36.05 12.70
C SER A 6 -12.89 -36.90 13.45
N MET A 7 -13.11 -38.12 12.97
CA MET A 7 -13.74 -39.17 13.75
C MET A 7 -12.62 -39.94 14.44
N MET A 8 -12.44 -39.67 15.74
CA MET A 8 -11.38 -40.27 16.57
C MET A 8 -9.96 -40.00 16.00
N GLU A 9 -9.20 -41.03 15.62
CA GLU A 9 -7.77 -40.95 15.23
C GLU A 9 -7.51 -40.51 13.77
N LEU A 10 -8.55 -40.38 12.93
CA LEU A 10 -8.37 -40.12 11.49
C LEU A 10 -9.21 -38.93 11.00
N ASN A 11 -8.54 -37.98 10.35
CA ASN A 11 -9.20 -36.88 9.66
C ASN A 11 -9.63 -37.33 8.25
N VAL A 12 -10.91 -37.62 8.08
CA VAL A 12 -11.50 -38.11 6.83
C VAL A 12 -11.60 -37.00 5.76
N SER A 13 -11.48 -35.74 6.18
CA SER A 13 -11.60 -34.55 5.32
C SER A 13 -10.28 -34.09 4.69
N MET A 14 -9.14 -34.74 4.98
CA MET A 14 -7.83 -34.37 4.46
C MET A 14 -7.76 -34.23 2.93
N PRO A 15 -8.36 -35.14 2.11
CA PRO A 15 -8.33 -34.99 0.66
C PRO A 15 -9.05 -33.72 0.17
N CYS A 16 -10.18 -33.37 0.79
CA CYS A 16 -10.93 -32.14 0.48
C CYS A 16 -10.14 -30.90 0.89
N MET A 17 -9.51 -30.91 2.07
CA MET A 17 -8.66 -29.80 2.53
C MET A 17 -7.44 -29.59 1.62
N ALA A 18 -6.78 -30.66 1.21
CA ALA A 18 -5.63 -30.60 0.31
C ALA A 18 -6.02 -30.03 -1.06
N GLU A 19 -7.16 -30.44 -1.61
CA GLU A 19 -7.63 -29.96 -2.90
C GLU A 19 -8.02 -28.47 -2.84
N ARG A 20 -8.73 -28.02 -1.78
CA ARG A 20 -9.01 -26.58 -1.58
C ARG A 20 -7.75 -25.74 -1.38
N LEU A 21 -6.75 -26.28 -0.68
CA LEU A 21 -5.47 -25.59 -0.48
C LEU A 21 -4.73 -25.43 -1.81
N LEU A 22 -4.61 -26.50 -2.60
CA LEU A 22 -3.96 -26.46 -3.91
C LEU A 22 -4.70 -25.57 -4.89
N GLU A 23 -6.03 -25.58 -4.87
CA GLU A 23 -6.87 -24.66 -5.64
C GLU A 23 -6.59 -23.19 -5.26
N SER A 24 -6.55 -22.88 -3.96
CA SER A 24 -6.26 -21.53 -3.47
C SER A 24 -4.86 -21.05 -3.86
N ILE A 25 -3.85 -21.92 -3.76
CA ILE A 25 -2.48 -21.61 -4.18
C ILE A 25 -2.44 -21.31 -5.68
N ARG A 26 -3.10 -22.14 -6.51
CA ARG A 26 -3.14 -21.92 -7.97
C ARG A 26 -3.83 -20.60 -8.33
N LEU A 27 -4.96 -20.30 -7.68
CA LEU A 27 -5.69 -19.06 -7.91
C LEU A 27 -4.84 -17.84 -7.54
N LEU A 28 -4.18 -17.86 -6.38
CA LEU A 28 -3.32 -16.76 -5.94
C LEU A 28 -2.11 -16.57 -6.85
N ALA A 29 -1.47 -17.66 -7.29
CA ALA A 29 -0.34 -17.59 -8.22
C ALA A 29 -0.77 -16.93 -9.54
N ASN A 30 -1.82 -17.46 -10.17
CA ASN A 30 -2.32 -16.93 -11.44
C ASN A 30 -2.80 -15.47 -11.32
N ALA A 31 -3.48 -15.12 -10.23
CA ALA A 31 -3.93 -13.74 -10.00
C ALA A 31 -2.74 -12.79 -9.80
N SER A 32 -1.68 -13.23 -9.14
CA SER A 32 -0.47 -12.44 -8.90
C SER A 32 0.29 -12.17 -10.20
N ASP A 33 0.47 -13.20 -11.03
CA ASP A 33 1.09 -13.05 -12.35
C ASP A 33 0.28 -12.10 -13.24
N LEU A 34 -1.04 -12.29 -13.28
CA LEU A 34 -1.94 -11.46 -14.08
C LEU A 34 -1.98 -10.01 -13.59
N PHE A 35 -1.90 -9.78 -12.28
CA PHE A 35 -1.80 -8.44 -11.70
C PHE A 35 -0.46 -7.78 -12.00
N ALA A 36 0.65 -8.53 -11.95
CA ALA A 36 1.96 -8.03 -12.30
C ALA A 36 2.00 -7.55 -13.76
N ASP A 37 1.51 -8.35 -14.69
CA ASP A 37 1.57 -8.04 -16.12
C ASP A 37 0.56 -6.96 -16.53
N ASN A 38 -0.69 -7.05 -16.07
CA ASN A 38 -1.75 -6.17 -16.56
C ASN A 38 -1.93 -4.89 -15.75
N CYS A 39 -1.40 -4.82 -14.52
CA CYS A 39 -1.52 -3.64 -13.67
C CYS A 39 -0.15 -3.02 -13.36
N VAL A 40 0.77 -3.81 -12.78
CA VAL A 40 2.03 -3.27 -12.27
C VAL A 40 2.97 -2.86 -13.41
N ALA A 41 3.14 -3.69 -14.43
CA ALA A 41 4.05 -3.40 -15.54
C ALA A 41 3.65 -2.13 -16.33
N GLY A 42 2.34 -1.82 -16.37
CA GLY A 42 1.80 -0.63 -17.03
C GLY A 42 1.75 0.62 -16.17
N LEU A 43 2.11 0.53 -14.89
CA LEU A 43 1.89 1.59 -13.92
C LEU A 43 2.85 2.76 -14.19
N LYS A 44 2.29 3.93 -14.51
CA LYS A 44 3.05 5.17 -14.73
C LYS A 44 2.73 6.15 -13.61
N ALA A 45 3.78 6.65 -12.97
CA ALA A 45 3.65 7.72 -11.99
C ALA A 45 3.11 8.99 -12.67
N ASN A 46 2.01 9.53 -12.15
CA ASN A 46 1.52 10.84 -12.56
C ASN A 46 2.38 11.92 -11.90
N ARG A 47 3.52 12.22 -12.53
CA ARG A 47 4.52 13.18 -12.00
C ARG A 47 3.90 14.54 -11.70
N LYS A 48 3.07 15.07 -12.59
CA LYS A 48 2.40 16.36 -12.38
C LYS A 48 1.60 16.40 -11.07
N ARG A 49 0.78 15.38 -10.82
CA ARG A 49 -0.02 15.27 -9.59
C ARG A 49 0.87 15.07 -8.35
N ILE A 50 1.94 14.30 -8.49
CA ILE A 50 2.92 14.08 -7.41
C ILE A 50 3.61 15.39 -7.05
N ASP A 51 4.10 16.13 -8.04
CA ASP A 51 4.78 17.41 -7.86
C ASP A 51 3.84 18.45 -7.22
N GLU A 52 2.59 18.57 -7.70
CA GLU A 52 1.56 19.41 -7.07
C GLU A 52 1.34 19.03 -5.60
N THR A 53 1.29 17.74 -5.28
CA THR A 53 1.07 17.25 -3.91
C THR A 53 2.30 17.50 -3.02
N VAL A 54 3.51 17.39 -3.58
CA VAL A 54 4.76 17.67 -2.88
C VAL A 54 4.88 19.16 -2.58
N GLU A 55 4.60 20.02 -3.55
CA GLU A 55 4.58 21.48 -3.37
C GLU A 55 3.54 21.91 -2.32
N GLN A 56 2.39 21.25 -2.27
CA GLN A 56 1.37 21.46 -1.24
C GLN A 56 1.68 20.79 0.10
N SER A 57 2.75 19.99 0.19
CA SER A 57 3.07 19.26 1.41
C SER A 57 3.83 20.13 2.39
N LEU A 58 3.24 20.31 3.57
CA LEU A 58 3.85 20.97 4.73
C LEU A 58 5.16 20.32 5.21
N MET A 59 5.47 19.09 4.76
CA MET A 59 6.77 18.48 5.00
C MET A 59 7.93 19.21 4.31
N LEU A 60 7.71 20.03 3.28
CA LEU A 60 8.78 20.89 2.75
C LEU A 60 9.30 21.87 3.81
N GLY A 61 8.44 22.29 4.75
CA GLY A 61 8.82 23.12 5.89
C GLY A 61 9.88 22.46 6.78
N THR A 62 9.91 21.13 6.92
CA THR A 62 10.97 20.45 7.70
C THR A 62 12.29 20.38 6.94
N ALA A 63 12.25 20.22 5.61
CA ALA A 63 13.43 20.28 4.75
C ALA A 63 14.08 21.68 4.70
N LEU A 64 13.30 22.74 4.97
CA LEU A 64 13.75 24.13 5.02
C LEU A 64 14.43 24.52 6.35
N VAL A 65 14.26 23.75 7.43
CA VAL A 65 14.84 24.02 8.77
C VAL A 65 16.36 24.27 8.76
N PRO A 66 17.19 23.54 7.98
CA PRO A 66 18.63 23.79 7.93
C PRO A 66 19.01 25.11 7.24
N VAL A 67 18.14 25.64 6.35
CA VAL A 67 18.44 26.80 5.50
C VAL A 67 17.91 28.09 6.12
N ILE A 68 16.70 28.06 6.70
CA ILE A 68 16.03 29.25 7.23
C ILE A 68 15.80 29.23 8.75
N GLY A 69 16.12 28.11 9.42
CA GLY A 69 15.95 27.93 10.85
C GLY A 69 14.53 27.52 11.27
N TYR A 70 14.42 26.81 12.40
CA TYR A 70 13.19 26.17 12.85
C TYR A 70 12.00 27.12 13.02
N ASN A 71 12.21 28.27 13.67
CA ASN A 71 11.13 29.24 13.93
C ASN A 71 10.51 29.80 12.64
N LYS A 72 11.34 30.17 11.65
CA LYS A 72 10.86 30.69 10.37
C LYS A 72 10.19 29.61 9.53
N SER A 73 10.72 28.39 9.57
CA SER A 73 10.12 27.25 8.86
C SER A 73 8.75 26.88 9.41
N ALA A 74 8.59 26.88 10.73
CA ALA A 74 7.33 26.59 11.40
C ALA A 74 6.27 27.68 11.15
N GLU A 75 6.68 28.95 11.13
CA GLU A 75 5.79 30.08 10.86
C GLU A 75 5.28 30.08 9.42
N ILE A 76 6.15 29.80 8.44
CA ILE A 76 5.78 29.65 7.02
C ILE A 76 4.87 28.43 6.82
N ALA A 77 5.17 27.30 7.48
CA ALA A 77 4.32 26.11 7.41
C ALA A 77 2.93 26.36 8.01
N HIS A 78 2.84 27.01 9.17
CA HIS A 78 1.55 27.37 9.78
C HIS A 78 0.75 28.36 8.91
N HIS A 79 1.42 29.36 8.35
CA HIS A 79 0.77 30.33 7.47
C HIS A 79 0.26 29.68 6.17
N ALA A 80 1.05 28.79 5.56
CA ALA A 80 0.67 28.02 4.36
C ALA A 80 -0.54 27.09 4.65
N TYR A 81 -0.59 26.49 5.85
CA TYR A 81 -1.74 25.67 6.29
C TYR A 81 -3.03 26.49 6.42
N GLU A 82 -2.95 27.68 7.02
CA GLU A 82 -4.12 28.53 7.27
C GLU A 82 -4.64 29.23 6.02
N THR A 83 -3.74 29.59 5.09
CA THR A 83 -4.09 30.33 3.87
C THR A 83 -4.31 29.44 2.65
N GLY A 84 -3.94 28.15 2.72
CA GLY A 84 -4.00 27.21 1.59
C GLY A 84 -3.07 27.59 0.44
N GLN A 85 -2.08 28.43 0.70
CA GLN A 85 -1.09 28.92 -0.26
C GLN A 85 0.18 28.05 -0.14
N THR A 86 0.74 27.67 -1.29
CA THR A 86 2.04 26.99 -1.42
C THR A 86 3.19 27.97 -1.38
#